data_AF-A0A919FLR4-F1
#
_entry.id   AF-A0A919FLR4-F1
#
_cell.length_a   1.000
_cell.length_b   1.000
_cell.length_c   1.000
_cell.angle_alpha   90.00
_cell.angle_beta   90.00
_cell.angle_gamma   90.00
#
_symmetry.space_group_name_H-M   'P 1'
#
loop_
_entity.id
_entity.type
_entity.pdbx_description
1 polymer ?
#
loop_
_entity_poly.entity_id
_entity_poly.type
_entity_poly.pdbx_seq_one_letter_code
_entity_poly.pdbx_strand_id
1 'polypeptide(L)'
;MATGNCLGALLRSMRLDRGMTQEDLGAASGMSVRSIRDLERGVSCPRISTLRLLAQTWKLSEAQGAELHRLARAERDRAGRNLKTGAYA
;
A
#
# COMPACT_ATOMS: atom_id res chain seq x y z
N MET A 1 7.58 -9.21 -13.61
CA MET A 1 8.11 -8.40 -12.50
C MET A 1 7.77 -6.94 -12.78
N ALA A 2 6.49 -6.55 -12.61
CA ALA A 2 6.11 -5.15 -12.72
C ALA A 2 6.31 -4.50 -11.36
N THR A 3 7.54 -4.05 -11.10
CA THR A 3 7.87 -3.31 -9.88
C THR A 3 7.33 -1.89 -10.06
N GLY A 4 6.07 -1.68 -9.69
CA GLY A 4 5.53 -0.33 -9.57
C GLY A 4 6.41 0.47 -8.61
N ASN A 5 6.97 1.59 -9.07
CA ASN A 5 7.95 2.39 -8.30
C ASN A 5 7.32 3.15 -7.10
N CYS A 6 6.05 2.88 -6.82
CA CYS A 6 5.24 3.46 -5.75
C CYS A 6 4.42 2.37 -5.05
N LEU A 7 4.10 2.61 -3.79
CA LEU A 7 3.43 1.64 -2.92
C LEU A 7 2.09 1.17 -3.52
N GLY A 8 1.25 2.09 -4.00
CA GLY A 8 -0.09 1.74 -4.51
C GLY A 8 -0.06 0.79 -5.71
N ALA A 9 0.90 1.00 -6.62
CA ALA A 9 1.10 0.12 -7.76
C ALA A 9 1.62 -1.27 -7.33
N LEU A 10 2.52 -1.34 -6.33
CA LEU A 10 2.96 -2.61 -5.76
C LEU A 10 1.78 -3.39 -5.15
N LEU A 11 0.94 -2.72 -4.34
CA LEU A 11 -0.23 -3.34 -3.73
C LEU A 11 -1.20 -3.90 -4.78
N ARG A 12 -1.47 -3.10 -5.82
CA ARG A 12 -2.33 -3.53 -6.93
C ARG A 12 -1.73 -4.73 -7.67
N SER A 13 -0.43 -4.72 -7.96
CA SER A 13 0.25 -5.86 -8.61
C SER A 13 0.14 -7.11 -7.76
N MET A 14 0.50 -7.04 -6.47
CA MET A 14 0.45 -8.19 -5.56
C MET A 14 -0.95 -8.79 -5.44
N ARG A 15 -1.99 -7.94 -5.48
CA ARG A 15 -3.39 -8.36 -5.48
C ARG A 15 -3.76 -9.08 -6.78
N LEU A 16 -3.43 -8.49 -7.93
CA LEU A 16 -3.74 -9.06 -9.24
C LEU A 16 -2.97 -10.36 -9.51
N ASP A 17 -1.70 -10.44 -9.10
CA ASP A 17 -0.86 -11.64 -9.22
C ASP A 17 -1.42 -12.82 -8.41
N ARG A 18 -2.26 -12.55 -7.41
CA ARG A 18 -2.95 -13.55 -6.58
C ARG A 18 -4.40 -13.79 -7.02
N GLY A 19 -4.84 -13.17 -8.12
CA GLY A 19 -6.22 -13.30 -8.62
C GLY A 19 -7.28 -12.71 -7.69
N MET A 20 -6.90 -11.81 -6.77
CA MET A 20 -7.82 -11.24 -5.78
C MET A 20 -8.52 -9.99 -6.31
N THR A 21 -9.81 -9.83 -6.03
CA THR A 21 -10.52 -8.54 -6.14
C THR A 21 -10.20 -7.63 -4.93
N GLN A 22 -10.62 -6.36 -4.98
CA GLN A 22 -10.44 -5.48 -3.81
C GLN A 22 -11.31 -5.95 -2.64
N GLU A 23 -12.46 -6.53 -2.94
CA GLU A 23 -13.38 -7.20 -2.03
C GLU A 23 -12.72 -8.42 -1.37
N ASP A 24 -12.08 -9.30 -2.15
CA ASP A 24 -11.38 -10.48 -1.62
C ASP A 24 -10.24 -10.08 -0.68
N LEU A 25 -9.46 -9.07 -1.08
CA LEU A 25 -8.40 -8.55 -0.23
C LEU A 25 -8.98 -7.92 1.04
N GLY A 26 -10.11 -7.22 0.94
CA GLY A 26 -10.80 -6.65 2.09
C GLY A 26 -11.22 -7.71 3.09
N ALA A 27 -11.88 -8.76 2.61
CA ALA A 27 -12.28 -9.91 3.42
C ALA A 27 -11.07 -10.60 4.07
N ALA A 28 -9.98 -10.81 3.32
CA ALA A 28 -8.80 -11.51 3.82
C ALA A 28 -7.89 -10.69 4.76
N SER A 29 -7.97 -9.35 4.71
CA SER A 29 -7.16 -8.45 5.53
C SER A 29 -7.94 -7.74 6.64
N GLY A 30 -9.27 -7.89 6.68
CA GLY A 30 -10.14 -7.14 7.58
C GLY A 30 -10.23 -5.65 7.25
N MET A 31 -9.88 -5.26 6.02
CA MET A 31 -9.88 -3.87 5.56
C MET A 31 -11.11 -3.58 4.70
N SER A 32 -11.57 -2.33 4.70
CA SER A 32 -12.63 -1.93 3.77
C SER A 32 -12.10 -1.84 2.34
N VAL A 33 -12.97 -2.15 1.37
CA VAL A 33 -12.67 -1.98 -0.07
C VAL A 33 -12.27 -0.54 -0.39
N ARG A 34 -12.90 0.43 0.28
CA ARG A 34 -12.55 1.85 0.15
C ARG A 34 -11.11 2.13 0.60
N SER A 35 -10.70 1.62 1.77
CA SER A 35 -9.32 1.78 2.25
C SER A 35 -8.32 1.14 1.28
N ILE A 36 -8.61 -0.05 0.76
CA ILE A 36 -7.76 -0.71 -0.24
C ILE A 36 -7.65 0.12 -1.51
N ARG A 37 -8.77 0.63 -2.03
CA ARG A 37 -8.81 1.48 -3.22
C ARG A 37 -7.98 2.76 -3.03
N ASP A 38 -8.10 3.42 -1.88
CA ASP A 38 -7.36 4.65 -1.59
C ASP A 38 -5.86 4.39 -1.47
N LEU A 39 -5.46 3.24 -0.90
CA LEU A 39 -4.06 2.81 -0.84
C LEU A 39 -3.50 2.48 -2.23
N GLU A 40 -4.23 1.75 -3.06
CA GLU A 40 -3.80 1.42 -4.44
C GLU A 40 -3.64 2.67 -5.32
N ARG A 41 -4.43 3.71 -5.05
CA ARG A 41 -4.33 5.00 -5.75
C ARG A 41 -3.31 5.95 -5.14
N GLY A 42 -2.70 5.62 -4.00
CA GLY A 42 -1.79 6.51 -3.27
C GLY A 42 -2.47 7.74 -2.68
N VAL A 43 -3.80 7.71 -2.50
CA VAL A 43 -4.59 8.81 -1.90
C VAL A 43 -4.37 8.86 -0.38
N SER A 44 -4.11 7.71 0.25
CA SER A 44 -3.79 7.62 1.67
C SER A 44 -2.48 6.88 1.89
N CYS A 45 -1.79 7.23 2.99
CA CYS A 45 -0.61 6.52 3.45
C CYS A 45 -1.03 5.44 4.48
N PRO A 46 -0.60 4.17 4.32
CA PRO A 46 -0.96 3.12 5.27
C PRO A 46 -0.27 3.33 6.61
N ARG A 47 -0.93 2.89 7.68
CA ARG A 47 -0.32 2.78 9.01
C ARG A 47 0.57 1.53 9.07
N ILE A 48 1.48 1.48 10.05
CA ILE A 48 2.33 0.29 10.30
C ILE A 48 1.45 -0.96 10.52
N SER A 49 0.34 -0.83 11.24
CA SER A 49 -0.61 -1.93 11.44
C SER A 49 -1.21 -2.43 10.12
N THR A 50 -1.55 -1.54 9.20
CA THR A 50 -2.03 -1.89 7.85
C THR A 50 -0.99 -2.66 7.06
N LEU A 51 0.28 -2.22 7.10
CA LEU A 51 1.38 -2.93 6.44
C LEU A 51 1.56 -4.35 7.00
N ARG A 52 1.46 -4.50 8.34
CA ARG A 52 1.52 -5.81 8.99
C ARG A 52 0.36 -6.72 8.60
N LEU A 53 -0.87 -6.19 8.50
CA LEU A 53 -2.03 -6.96 8.06
C LEU A 53 -1.82 -7.47 6.63
N LEU A 54 -1.43 -6.60 5.70
CA LEU A 54 -1.17 -6.99 4.30
C LEU A 54 -0.04 -8.02 4.18
N ALA A 55 1.05 -7.85 4.95
CA ALA A 55 2.15 -8.81 4.97
C ALA A 55 1.71 -10.20 5.46
N GLN A 56 0.85 -10.25 6.48
CA GLN A 56 0.28 -11.49 7.00
C GLN A 56 -0.69 -12.13 6.00
N THR A 57 -1.62 -11.35 5.45
CA THR A 57 -2.61 -11.82 4.46
C THR A 57 -1.93 -12.45 3.25
N TRP A 58 -0.84 -11.87 2.76
CA TRP A 58 -0.11 -12.38 1.59
C TRP A 58 1.05 -13.32 1.92
N LYS A 59 1.28 -13.62 3.21
CA LYS A 59 2.39 -14.44 3.70
C LYS A 59 3.73 -14.01 3.09
N LEU A 60 3.99 -12.70 3.13
CA LEU A 60 5.18 -12.13 2.51
C LEU A 60 6.46 -12.65 3.17
N SER A 61 7.47 -12.95 2.36
CA SER A 61 8.84 -13.15 2.85
C SER A 61 9.39 -11.87 3.47
N GLU A 62 10.46 -11.99 4.27
CA GLU A 62 11.13 -10.84 4.88
C GLU A 62 11.56 -9.79 3.83
N ALA A 63 12.10 -10.24 2.69
CA ALA A 63 12.50 -9.36 1.59
C ALA A 63 11.31 -8.59 1.00
N GLN A 64 10.17 -9.26 0.77
CA GLN A 64 8.95 -8.62 0.26
C GLN A 64 8.35 -7.66 1.29
N GLY A 65 8.39 -8.02 2.58
CA GLY A 65 7.96 -7.15 3.67
C GLY A 65 8.83 -5.90 3.81
N ALA A 66 10.15 -6.05 3.71
CA ALA A 66 11.09 -4.94 3.74
C ALA A 66 10.83 -3.96 2.58
N GLU A 67 10.58 -4.48 1.38
CA GLU A 67 10.25 -3.66 0.21
C GLU A 67 8.93 -2.90 0.39
N LEU A 68 7.89 -3.58 0.89
CA LEU A 68 6.62 -2.96 1.23
C LEU A 68 6.81 -1.80 2.24
N HIS A 69 7.59 -2.03 3.30
CA HIS A 69 7.90 -1.00 4.30
C HIS A 69 8.72 0.17 3.71
N ARG A 70 9.68 -0.11 2.83
CA ARG A 70 10.50 0.90 2.15
C ARG A 70 9.63 1.83 1.30
N LEU A 71 8.75 1.27 0.47
CA LEU A 71 7.85 2.06 -0.37
C LEU A 71 6.83 2.86 0.46
N ALA A 72 6.32 2.30 1.56
CA ALA A 72 5.42 3.02 2.46
C ALA A 72 6.08 4.24 3.12
N ARG A 73 7.37 4.13 3.48
CA ARG A 73 8.15 5.29 3.97
C ARG A 73 8.30 6.35 2.89
N ALA A 74 8.66 5.94 1.67
CA ALA A 74 8.82 6.86 0.55
C ALA A 74 7.52 7.63 0.22
N GLU A 75 6.35 6.96 0.28
CA GLU A 75 5.05 7.62 0.11
C GLU A 75 4.74 8.61 1.22
N ARG A 76 4.99 8.26 2.48
CA ARG A 76 4.79 9.18 3.60
C ARG A 76 5.64 10.45 3.46
N ASP A 77 6.89 10.29 3.02
CA ASP A 77 7.80 11.41 2.82
C ASP A 77 7.37 12.28 1.62
N ARG A 78 6.80 11.67 0.56
CA ARG A 78 6.18 12.39 -0.57
C ARG A 78 4.95 13.19 -0.11
N ALA A 79 4.05 12.56 0.63
CA ALA A 79 2.86 13.21 1.18
C ALA A 79 3.24 14.39 2.10
N GLY A 80 4.27 14.21 2.94
CA GLY A 80 4.79 15.28 3.79
C GLY A 80 5.38 16.45 3.01
N ARG A 81 5.98 16.23 1.83
CA ARG A 81 6.42 17.32 0.94
C ARG A 81 5.24 18.06 0.32
N ASN A 82 4.22 17.34 -0.15
CA ASN A 82 3.04 17.96 -0.75
C ASN A 82 2.26 18.87 0.22
N LEU A 83 2.22 18.52 1.51
CA LEU A 83 1.63 19.38 2.55
C LEU A 83 2.42 20.68 2.77
N LYS A 84 3.75 20.65 2.62
CA LYS A 84 4.60 21.85 2.77
C LYS A 84 4.47 22.77 1.57
N THR A 85 4.31 22.24 0.35
CA THR A 85 4.16 23.06 -0.86
C THR A 85 2.83 23.82 -0.91
N GLY A 86 1.74 23.28 -0.34
CA GLY A 86 0.43 23.94 -0.29
C GLY A 86 0.24 24.98 0.81
N ALA A 87 1.18 25.08 1.76
CA ALA A 87 1.07 25.97 2.93
C ALA A 87 1.55 27.42 2.66
N TYR A 88 1.90 27.75 1.42
CA TYR A 88 2.36 29.08 0.99
C TYR A 88 1.56 29.63 -0.20
N ALA A 89 0.28 29.25 -0.31
CA ALA A 89 -0.65 29.75 -1.32
C ALA A 89 -1.80 30.51 -0.66
#